data_AF-A0A6N8VL29-F1
#
_entry.id   AF-A0A6N8VL29-F1
#
_cell.length_a   1.000
_cell.length_b   1.000
_cell.length_c   1.000
_cell.angle_alpha   90.00
_cell.angle_beta   90.00
_cell.angle_gamma   90.00
#
_symmetry.space_group_name_H-M   'P 1'
#
loop_
_entity.id
_entity.type
_entity.pdbx_description
1 polymer ?
#
loop_
_entity_poly.entity_id
_entity_poly.type
_entity_poly.pdbx_seq_one_letter_code
_entity_poly.pdbx_strand_id
1 'polypeptide(L)'
;MAFEFDREALSDASQIGFIACRWPVLKNHTLAIFDAVCIARPQSPVGLIGKTMVYLNCDNDAEGAVAFLKKNGVSGSSGALVCRAFLGLCLYLAKRRSESEQVLKEMMETGAAEDADATDLANTLLEELTGK
;
A
#
# COMPACT_ATOMS: atom_id res chain seq x y z
N MET A 1 -25.74 17.60 -2.65
CA MET A 1 -24.69 18.31 -3.42
C MET A 1 -23.53 17.33 -3.54
N ALA A 2 -23.30 16.76 -4.72
CA ALA A 2 -22.14 15.90 -4.94
C ALA A 2 -20.95 16.84 -5.18
N PHE A 3 -19.99 16.84 -4.25
CA PHE A 3 -18.74 17.57 -4.42
C PHE A 3 -17.91 16.74 -5.42
N GLU A 4 -17.79 17.21 -6.65
CA GLU A 4 -16.98 16.54 -7.66
C GLU A 4 -15.52 16.93 -7.44
N PHE A 5 -14.69 15.97 -7.07
CA PHE A 5 -13.27 16.20 -6.92
C PHE A 5 -12.61 16.30 -8.29
N ASP A 6 -11.84 17.36 -8.49
CA ASP A 6 -10.94 17.48 -9.63
C ASP A 6 -9.94 16.31 -9.61
N ARG A 7 -9.95 15.53 -10.69
CA ARG A 7 -9.11 14.33 -10.83
C ARG A 7 -7.64 14.66 -10.91
N GLU A 8 -7.29 15.79 -11.53
CA GLU A 8 -5.91 16.26 -11.68
C GLU A 8 -5.39 16.70 -10.32
N ALA A 9 -6.13 17.56 -9.62
CA ALA A 9 -5.77 18.00 -8.26
C ALA A 9 -5.61 16.82 -7.28
N LEU A 10 -6.45 15.78 -7.36
CA LEU A 10 -6.29 14.57 -6.53
C LEU A 10 -5.05 13.75 -6.89
N SER A 11 -4.70 13.71 -8.18
CA SER A 11 -3.49 13.03 -8.63
C SER A 11 -2.25 13.74 -8.09
N ASP A 12 -2.18 15.06 -8.23
CA ASP A 12 -1.08 15.88 -7.73
C ASP A 12 -0.96 15.80 -6.21
N ALA A 13 -2.09 15.88 -5.50
CA ALA A 13 -2.12 15.70 -4.06
C ALA A 13 -1.55 14.32 -3.66
N SER A 14 -1.93 13.25 -4.36
CA SER A 14 -1.41 11.90 -4.09
C SER A 14 0.11 11.83 -4.30
N GLN A 15 0.62 12.41 -5.37
CA GLN A 15 2.06 12.46 -5.66
C GLN A 15 2.81 13.25 -4.58
N ILE A 16 2.29 14.42 -4.18
CA ILE A 16 2.84 15.21 -3.06
C ILE A 16 2.83 14.39 -1.78
N GLY A 17 1.76 13.62 -1.51
CA GLY A 17 1.68 12.70 -0.37
C GLY A 17 2.80 11.66 -0.36
N PHE A 18 3.05 11.01 -1.50
CA PHE A 18 4.13 10.01 -1.63
C PHE A 18 5.52 10.62 -1.48
N ILE A 19 5.71 11.84 -1.99
CA ILE A 19 6.95 12.59 -1.76
C ILE A 19 7.09 12.89 -0.25
N ALA A 20 6.07 13.53 0.33
CA ALA A 20 6.06 14.02 1.71
C ALA A 20 6.20 12.92 2.76
N CYS A 21 5.75 11.69 2.49
CA CYS A 21 5.78 10.58 3.45
C CYS A 21 7.19 10.17 3.90
N ARG A 22 8.25 10.72 3.28
CA ARG A 22 9.65 10.50 3.67
C ARG A 22 10.13 11.42 4.79
N TRP A 23 9.35 12.43 5.17
CA TRP A 23 9.73 13.41 6.20
C TRP A 23 8.77 13.37 7.39
N PRO A 24 9.21 12.87 8.56
CA PRO A 24 8.37 12.75 9.75
C PRO A 24 7.66 14.06 10.18
N VAL A 25 8.30 15.22 9.95
CA VAL A 25 7.71 16.54 10.25
C VAL A 25 6.43 16.83 9.45
N LEU A 26 6.25 16.18 8.29
CA LEU A 26 5.08 16.34 7.42
C LEU A 26 4.00 15.28 7.66
N LYS A 27 4.21 14.32 8.57
CA LYS A 27 3.34 13.16 8.80
C LYS A 27 1.85 13.49 8.80
N ASN A 28 1.42 14.46 9.61
CA ASN A 28 0.01 14.79 9.75
C ASN A 28 -0.59 15.36 8.46
N HIS A 29 0.18 16.14 7.70
CA HIS A 29 -0.25 16.66 6.40
C HIS A 29 -0.35 15.54 5.37
N THR A 30 0.63 14.63 5.35
CA THR A 30 0.62 13.46 4.48
C THR A 30 -0.57 12.54 4.76
N LEU A 31 -0.90 12.29 6.04
CA LEU A 31 -2.08 11.52 6.42
C LEU A 31 -3.37 12.20 5.96
N ALA A 32 -3.50 13.52 6.14
CA ALA A 32 -4.67 14.27 5.69
C ALA A 32 -4.87 14.19 4.17
N ILE A 33 -3.77 14.22 3.39
CA ILE A 33 -3.80 14.01 1.93
C ILE A 33 -4.39 12.63 1.62
N PHE A 34 -3.85 11.57 2.20
CA PHE A 34 -4.30 10.22 1.87
C PHE A 34 -5.70 9.89 2.42
N ASP A 35 -6.12 10.51 3.52
CA ASP A 35 -7.51 10.45 3.98
C ASP A 35 -8.47 11.07 2.96
N ALA A 36 -8.11 12.23 2.38
CA ALA A 36 -8.88 12.83 1.31
C ALA A 36 -8.94 11.94 0.05
N VAL A 37 -7.83 11.28 -0.31
CA VAL A 37 -7.79 10.32 -1.43
C VAL A 37 -8.70 9.12 -1.16
N CYS A 38 -8.69 8.55 0.04
CA CYS A 38 -9.59 7.45 0.42
C CYS A 38 -11.07 7.86 0.32
N ILE A 39 -11.42 9.07 0.73
CA ILE A 39 -12.80 9.59 0.65
C ILE A 39 -13.20 9.79 -0.83
N ALA A 40 -12.33 10.39 -1.63
CA ALA A 40 -12.64 10.73 -3.01
C ALA A 40 -12.59 9.53 -3.97
N ARG A 41 -11.73 8.54 -3.69
CA ARG A 41 -11.53 7.33 -4.51
C ARG A 41 -11.55 6.07 -3.64
N PRO A 42 -12.69 5.70 -3.03
CA PRO A 42 -12.77 4.58 -2.08
C PRO A 42 -12.45 3.21 -2.69
N GLN A 43 -12.56 3.07 -4.02
CA GLN A 43 -12.21 1.85 -4.74
C GLN A 43 -10.72 1.80 -5.16
N SER A 44 -9.98 2.91 -5.00
CA SER A 44 -8.58 3.00 -5.36
C SER A 44 -7.69 2.62 -4.16
N PRO A 45 -6.66 1.79 -4.35
CA PRO A 45 -5.74 1.42 -3.28
C PRO A 45 -4.78 2.55 -2.89
N VAL A 46 -4.69 3.62 -3.69
CA VAL A 46 -3.68 4.69 -3.55
C VAL A 46 -3.68 5.31 -2.16
N GLY A 47 -4.85 5.64 -1.61
CA GLY A 47 -4.92 6.24 -0.27
C GLY A 47 -4.47 5.27 0.83
N LEU A 48 -4.83 3.99 0.72
CA LEU A 48 -4.42 2.96 1.69
C LEU A 48 -2.92 2.68 1.62
N ILE A 49 -2.36 2.56 0.42
CA ILE A 49 -0.92 2.40 0.21
C ILE A 49 -0.18 3.63 0.76
N GLY A 50 -0.65 4.84 0.46
CA GLY A 50 -0.08 6.07 0.96
C GLY A 50 -0.01 6.12 2.50
N LYS A 51 -1.10 5.77 3.19
CA LYS A 51 -1.12 5.68 4.66
C LYS A 51 -0.16 4.60 5.18
N THR A 52 -0.05 3.47 4.48
CA THR A 52 0.92 2.42 4.81
C THR A 52 2.35 2.94 4.71
N MET A 53 2.68 3.70 3.67
CA MET A 53 4.00 4.32 3.52
C MET A 53 4.31 5.32 4.64
N VAL A 54 3.30 5.99 5.21
CA VAL A 54 3.51 6.84 6.39
C VAL A 54 3.95 6.01 7.60
N TYR A 55 3.31 4.86 7.87
CA TYR A 55 3.77 3.96 8.95
C TYR A 55 5.22 3.53 8.73
N LEU A 56 5.56 3.13 7.51
CA LEU A 56 6.91 2.64 7.19
C LEU A 56 7.98 3.75 7.27
N ASN A 57 7.72 4.91 6.69
CA ASN A 57 8.74 5.94 6.50
C ASN A 57 8.78 6.97 7.63
N CYS A 58 7.62 7.41 8.14
CA CYS A 58 7.55 8.45 9.16
C CYS A 58 7.63 7.84 10.57
N ASP A 59 6.97 6.71 10.80
CA ASP A 59 6.88 6.09 12.12
C ASP A 59 7.91 4.97 12.33
N ASN A 60 8.54 4.50 11.24
CA ASN A 60 9.40 3.32 11.26
C ASN A 60 8.70 2.11 11.92
N ASP A 61 7.40 1.97 11.65
CA ASP A 61 6.49 1.02 12.30
C ASP A 61 5.95 0.00 11.27
N ALA A 62 6.78 -1.00 10.97
CA ALA A 62 6.41 -2.07 10.06
C ALA A 62 5.25 -2.95 10.57
N GLU A 63 5.15 -3.18 11.89
CA GLU A 63 4.04 -3.95 12.47
C GLU A 63 2.72 -3.18 12.41
N GLY A 64 2.75 -1.86 12.67
CA GLY A 64 1.61 -0.98 12.47
C GLY A 64 1.14 -0.95 11.01
N ALA A 65 2.07 -0.92 10.06
CA ALA A 65 1.76 -1.03 8.63
C ALA A 65 1.08 -2.36 8.27
N VAL A 66 1.57 -3.49 8.79
CA VAL A 66 0.93 -4.82 8.65
C VAL A 66 -0.49 -4.81 9.21
N ALA A 67 -0.66 -4.31 10.45
CA ALA A 67 -1.96 -4.24 11.10
C ALA A 67 -2.95 -3.37 10.32
N PHE A 68 -2.49 -2.23 9.80
CA PHE A 68 -3.29 -1.32 8.99
C PHE A 68 -3.77 -1.98 7.69
N LEU A 69 -2.88 -2.62 6.92
CA LEU A 69 -3.25 -3.27 5.66
C LEU A 69 -4.13 -4.50 5.87
N LYS A 70 -3.86 -5.34 6.89
CA LYS A 70 -4.75 -6.47 7.22
C LYS A 70 -6.17 -6.01 7.53
N LYS A 71 -6.31 -4.86 8.19
CA LYS A 71 -7.62 -4.29 8.56
C LYS A 71 -8.35 -3.61 7.40
N ASN A 72 -7.62 -2.93 6.50
CA ASN A 72 -8.24 -2.02 5.53
C ASN A 72 -8.01 -2.38 4.05
N GLY A 73 -6.97 -3.13 3.72
CA GLY A 73 -6.48 -3.30 2.33
C GLY A 73 -6.93 -4.58 1.61
N VAL A 74 -7.60 -5.53 2.30
CA VAL A 74 -7.86 -6.88 1.75
C VAL A 74 -9.32 -7.07 1.26
N SER A 75 -10.19 -6.07 1.39
CA SER A 75 -11.60 -6.16 0.98
C SER A 75 -11.90 -5.37 -0.32
N GLY A 76 -11.73 -5.97 -1.50
CA GLY A 76 -12.19 -5.42 -2.79
C GLY A 76 -11.42 -5.89 -4.03
N SER A 77 -12.13 -6.18 -5.14
CA SER A 77 -11.71 -7.04 -6.26
C SER A 77 -10.68 -6.49 -7.27
N SER A 78 -9.96 -5.39 -7.00
CA SER A 78 -8.78 -5.00 -7.82
C SER A 78 -7.75 -4.20 -7.03
N GLY A 79 -8.18 -3.38 -6.06
CA GLY A 79 -7.29 -2.81 -5.05
C GLY A 79 -6.68 -3.84 -4.09
N ALA A 80 -7.24 -5.05 -4.01
CA ALA A 80 -6.73 -6.11 -3.14
C ALA A 80 -5.36 -6.66 -3.55
N LEU A 81 -5.03 -6.76 -4.85
CA LEU A 81 -3.78 -7.39 -5.28
C LEU A 81 -2.58 -6.53 -4.92
N VAL A 82 -2.54 -5.26 -5.36
CA VAL A 82 -1.47 -4.34 -4.96
C VAL A 82 -1.41 -4.14 -3.43
N CYS A 83 -2.55 -4.09 -2.72
CA CYS A 83 -2.53 -4.03 -1.25
C CYS A 83 -1.98 -5.31 -0.61
N ARG A 84 -2.20 -6.50 -1.20
CA ARG A 84 -1.58 -7.76 -0.77
C ARG A 84 -0.08 -7.79 -1.06
N ALA A 85 0.37 -7.27 -2.19
CA ALA A 85 1.79 -7.14 -2.50
C ALA A 85 2.49 -6.22 -1.48
N PHE A 86 1.88 -5.07 -1.17
CA PHE A 86 2.35 -4.18 -0.11
C PHE A 86 2.26 -4.80 1.29
N LEU A 87 1.26 -5.65 1.56
CA LEU A 87 1.20 -6.42 2.82
C LEU A 87 2.40 -7.37 2.92
N GLY A 88 2.75 -8.06 1.83
CA GLY A 88 3.98 -8.86 1.74
C GLY A 88 5.22 -8.02 2.06
N LEU A 89 5.38 -6.85 1.43
CA LEU A 89 6.48 -5.92 1.75
C LEU A 89 6.52 -5.55 3.24
N CYS A 90 5.38 -5.20 3.84
CA CYS A 90 5.30 -4.83 5.24
C CYS A 90 5.71 -6.01 6.15
N LEU A 91 5.25 -7.23 5.85
CA LEU A 91 5.63 -8.45 6.57
C LEU A 91 7.13 -8.73 6.45
N TYR A 92 7.72 -8.56 5.26
CA TYR A 92 9.15 -8.67 5.04
C TYR A 92 9.94 -7.68 5.90
N LEU A 93 9.55 -6.40 5.89
CA LEU A 93 10.18 -5.35 6.68
C LEU A 93 10.03 -5.59 8.19
N ALA A 94 8.90 -6.14 8.62
CA ALA A 94 8.63 -6.59 9.99
C ALA A 94 9.38 -7.89 10.37
N LYS A 95 10.26 -8.41 9.51
CA LYS A 95 11.02 -9.67 9.71
C LYS A 95 10.15 -10.93 9.80
N ARG A 96 8.88 -10.86 9.36
CA ARG A 96 7.93 -11.98 9.30
C ARG A 96 8.01 -12.68 7.94
N ARG A 97 9.21 -13.18 7.61
CA ARG A 97 9.54 -13.71 6.28
C ARG A 97 8.59 -14.81 5.79
N SER A 98 8.27 -15.78 6.65
CA SER A 98 7.38 -16.89 6.27
C SER A 98 5.96 -16.42 5.95
N GLU A 99 5.41 -15.46 6.70
CA GLU A 99 4.10 -14.88 6.40
C GLU A 99 4.12 -14.03 5.13
N SER A 100 5.20 -13.27 4.92
CA SER A 100 5.41 -12.53 3.67
C SER A 100 5.38 -13.46 2.46
N GLU A 101 6.15 -14.55 2.51
CA GLU A 101 6.22 -15.53 1.43
C GLU A 101 4.85 -16.16 1.17
N GLN A 102 4.14 -16.55 2.22
CA GLN A 102 2.79 -17.12 2.11
C GLN A 102 1.82 -16.16 1.41
N VAL A 103 1.73 -14.91 1.87
CA VAL A 103 0.82 -13.91 1.30
C VAL A 103 1.12 -13.65 -0.17
N LEU A 104 2.40 -13.55 -0.54
CA LEU A 104 2.81 -13.29 -1.92
C LEU A 104 2.51 -14.49 -2.84
N LYS A 105 2.75 -15.73 -2.38
CA LYS A 105 2.39 -16.94 -3.14
C LYS A 105 0.88 -17.07 -3.35
N GLU A 106 0.08 -16.89 -2.29
CA GLU A 106 -1.38 -16.94 -2.38
C GLU A 106 -1.93 -15.85 -3.32
N MET A 107 -1.34 -14.65 -3.29
CA MET A 107 -1.69 -13.58 -4.23
C MET A 107 -1.39 -13.99 -5.69
N MET A 108 -0.22 -14.56 -5.94
CA MET A 108 0.18 -15.00 -7.28
C MET A 108 -0.72 -16.11 -7.84
N GLU A 109 -1.16 -17.04 -6.99
CA GLU A 109 -2.08 -18.11 -7.37
C GLU A 109 -3.49 -17.60 -7.70
N THR A 110 -3.92 -16.50 -7.08
CA THR A 110 -5.31 -16.02 -7.17
C THR A 110 -5.57 -14.92 -8.18
N GLY A 111 -4.54 -14.24 -8.71
CA GLY A 111 -4.77 -13.11 -9.63
C GLY A 111 -3.55 -12.47 -10.28
N ALA A 112 -2.40 -13.16 -10.39
CA ALA A 112 -1.15 -12.55 -10.90
C ALA A 112 -1.27 -11.84 -12.27
N ALA A 113 -2.19 -12.26 -13.15
CA ALA A 113 -2.34 -11.67 -14.47
C ALA A 113 -3.18 -10.37 -14.49
N GLU A 114 -3.79 -9.99 -13.37
CA GLU A 114 -4.76 -8.88 -13.31
C GLU A 114 -4.12 -7.54 -12.93
N ASP A 115 -2.92 -7.56 -12.32
CA ASP A 115 -2.20 -6.37 -11.87
C ASP A 115 -0.68 -6.58 -12.03
N ALA A 116 -0.10 -6.00 -13.08
CA ALA A 116 1.31 -6.16 -13.43
C ALA A 116 2.24 -5.58 -12.35
N ASP A 117 1.92 -4.40 -11.82
CA ASP A 117 2.74 -3.74 -10.80
C ASP A 117 2.76 -4.54 -9.49
N ALA A 118 1.59 -5.08 -9.09
CA ALA A 118 1.52 -5.96 -7.93
C ALA A 118 2.34 -7.23 -8.13
N THR A 119 2.25 -7.84 -9.30
CA THR A 119 2.98 -9.06 -9.66
C THR A 119 4.50 -8.84 -9.70
N ASP A 120 4.97 -7.74 -10.27
CA ASP A 120 6.39 -7.41 -10.31
C ASP A 120 6.98 -7.20 -8.90
N LEU A 121 6.23 -6.50 -8.04
CA LEU A 121 6.60 -6.35 -6.62
C LEU A 121 6.64 -7.72 -5.91
N ALA A 122 5.63 -8.57 -6.13
CA ALA A 122 5.58 -9.88 -5.51
C ALA A 122 6.74 -10.78 -5.95
N ASN A 123 7.07 -10.80 -7.23
CA ASN A 123 8.21 -11.57 -7.77
C ASN A 123 9.54 -11.11 -7.16
N THR A 124 9.79 -9.79 -7.15
CA THR A 124 11.01 -9.22 -6.57
C THR A 124 11.17 -9.62 -5.10
N LEU A 125 10.09 -9.57 -4.32
CA LEU A 125 10.12 -9.95 -2.92
C LEU A 125 10.30 -11.45 -2.70
N LEU A 126 9.71 -12.29 -3.56
CA LEU A 126 9.86 -13.74 -3.50
C LEU A 126 11.29 -14.19 -3.83
N GLU A 127 11.94 -13.53 -4.79
CA GLU A 127 13.37 -13.75 -5.10
C GLU A 127 14.25 -13.44 -3.88
N GLU A 128 14.08 -12.26 -3.27
CA GLU A 128 14.77 -11.84 -2.04
C GLU A 128 14.54 -12.78 -0.84
N LEU A 129 13.34 -13.36 -0.73
CA LEU A 129 12.99 -14.30 0.34
C LEU A 129 13.59 -15.68 0.14
N THR A 130 13.70 -16.13 -1.12
CA THR A 130 14.14 -17.49 -1.48
C THR A 130 15.63 -17.57 -1.83
N GLY A 131 16.31 -16.42 -1.93
CA GLY A 131 17.75 -16.35 -2.20
C GLY A 131 18.13 -16.82 -3.60
N LYS A 132 17.24 -16.61 -4.57
CA LYS A 132 17.47 -16.89 -5.99
C LYS A 132 17.80 -15.62 -6.74
#